data_AF-A0A3D9UQA8-F1
#
_entry.id   AF-A0A3D9UQA8-F1
#
_cell.length_a   1.000
_cell.length_b   1.000
_cell.length_c   1.000
_cell.angle_alpha   90.00
_cell.angle_beta   90.00
_cell.angle_gamma   90.00
#
_symmetry.space_group_name_H-M   'P 1'
#
loop_
_entity.id
_entity.type
_entity.pdbx_description
1 polymer ?
#
loop_
_entity_poly.entity_id
_entity_poly.type
_entity_poly.pdbx_seq_one_letter_code
_entity_poly.pdbx_strand_id
1 'polypeptide(L)'
;MNNNEQRLNQLKQAVLQKKLKGRIPDKQIEEKYQLVSRTDPKQELPLSWAQQRLWFLAQLDPAAQTAYHVSDGLHLHGVLDLPALNAALDRLVARHEILRTTFRLIDGQARQIIGPPDSGFALTVHDLSRLPAADRHAALDAATEWEATHPFDFGTGPLIRAQLLKLADHQYRLLLTQHHIITDGWSLNILLHELATLYRAFTQGQPDPLPPLPVQYADYALWQRQWLQGTVLATQLDFWRRALHGAPALLALPTDHARPAVQSYRGDQVPVTLAPPLVAALKNRQPAAGHHPVYDPADRLGDFTGPVKRPAGYRDWHPRGKPAAQCVRAVNRLLCQYPGLKGHAGR
;
A
#
# COMPACT_ATOMS: atom_id res chain seq x y z
N MET A 1 -0.57 0.42 54.06
CA MET A 1 -0.74 -0.04 52.65
C MET A 1 -1.79 0.84 52.00
N ASN A 2 -1.47 1.45 50.87
CA ASN A 2 -1.88 2.81 50.53
C ASN A 2 -3.20 2.84 49.73
N ASN A 3 -4.19 3.60 50.22
CA ASN A 3 -5.54 3.75 49.64
C ASN A 3 -5.51 4.20 48.16
N ASN A 4 -4.41 4.82 47.73
CA ASN A 4 -4.15 5.26 46.36
C ASN A 4 -3.86 4.11 45.38
N GLU A 5 -3.22 3.01 45.81
CA GLU A 5 -2.96 1.86 44.94
C GLU A 5 -4.24 1.07 44.64
N GLN A 6 -5.12 0.93 45.64
CA GLN A 6 -6.44 0.32 45.45
C GLN A 6 -7.30 1.15 44.49
N ARG A 7 -7.28 2.48 44.62
CA ARG A 7 -8.00 3.38 43.72
C ARG A 7 -7.47 3.34 42.29
N LEU A 8 -6.14 3.24 42.13
CA LEU A 8 -5.50 3.10 40.81
C LEU A 8 -5.82 1.75 40.15
N ASN A 9 -5.86 0.66 40.93
CA ASN A 9 -6.25 -0.66 40.43
C ASN A 9 -7.73 -0.73 40.03
N GLN A 10 -8.62 -0.09 40.79
CA GLN A 10 -10.04 0.03 40.44
C GLN A 10 -10.24 0.84 39.15
N LEU A 11 -9.50 1.94 38.96
CA LEU A 11 -9.51 2.73 37.72
C LEU A 11 -9.00 1.92 36.52
N LYS A 12 -7.91 1.15 36.69
CA LYS A 12 -7.38 0.25 35.65
C LYS A 12 -8.39 -0.84 35.28
N GLN A 13 -9.04 -1.46 36.26
CA GLN A 13 -10.09 -2.46 36.04
C GLN A 13 -11.33 -1.86 35.35
N ALA A 14 -11.76 -0.66 35.75
CA ALA A 14 -12.89 0.02 35.12
C ALA A 14 -12.58 0.40 33.66
N VAL A 15 -11.36 0.87 33.36
CA VAL A 15 -10.91 1.15 31.99
C VAL A 15 -10.80 -0.14 31.16
N LEU A 16 -10.30 -1.23 31.76
CA LEU A 16 -10.21 -2.53 31.10
C LEU A 16 -11.61 -3.10 30.80
N GLN A 17 -12.53 -3.04 31.76
CA GLN A 17 -13.92 -3.45 31.55
C GLN A 17 -14.65 -2.56 30.53
N LYS A 18 -14.36 -1.25 30.49
CA LYS A 18 -14.91 -0.34 29.48
C LYS A 18 -14.35 -0.63 28.08
N LYS A 19 -13.06 -1.01 27.98
CA LYS A 19 -12.44 -1.49 26.72
C LYS A 19 -12.98 -2.86 26.29
N LEU A 20 -13.28 -3.74 27.23
CA LEU A 20 -13.87 -5.06 26.96
C LEU A 20 -15.35 -4.95 26.57
N LYS A 21 -16.13 -4.08 27.23
CA LYS A 21 -17.54 -3.78 26.88
C LYS A 21 -17.70 -3.02 25.55
N GLY A 22 -16.67 -2.26 25.13
CA GLY A 22 -16.62 -1.59 23.82
C GLY A 22 -16.09 -2.47 22.68
N ARG A 23 -15.69 -3.72 22.97
CA ARG A 23 -15.25 -4.68 21.97
C ARG A 23 -16.49 -5.41 21.47
N ILE A 24 -16.83 -5.21 20.19
CA ILE A 24 -17.84 -6.02 19.52
C ILE A 24 -17.35 -7.48 19.63
N PRO A 25 -18.13 -8.41 20.22
CA PRO A 25 -17.76 -9.82 20.27
C PRO A 25 -17.44 -10.33 18.85
N ASP A 26 -16.43 -11.18 18.69
CA ASP A 26 -16.00 -11.66 17.36
C ASP A 26 -17.17 -12.24 16.54
N LYS A 27 -18.13 -12.90 17.20
CA LYS A 27 -19.40 -13.34 16.57
C LYS A 27 -20.25 -12.23 15.96
N GLN A 28 -20.32 -11.05 16.59
CA GLN A 28 -21.05 -9.90 16.04
C GLN A 28 -20.27 -9.19 14.93
N ILE A 29 -18.93 -9.33 14.88
CA ILE A 29 -18.13 -8.88 13.73
C ILE A 29 -18.37 -9.82 12.55
N GLU A 30 -18.40 -11.13 12.79
CA GLU A 30 -18.72 -12.18 11.81
C GLU A 30 -20.15 -12.04 11.24
N GLU A 31 -21.14 -11.78 12.09
CA GLU A 31 -22.54 -11.59 11.67
C GLU A 31 -22.76 -10.26 10.92
N LYS A 32 -21.95 -9.23 11.22
CA LYS A 32 -22.08 -7.90 10.59
C LYS A 32 -21.20 -7.72 9.35
N TYR A 33 -20.11 -8.47 9.24
CA TYR A 33 -19.17 -8.41 8.12
C TYR A 33 -18.76 -9.84 7.73
N GLN A 34 -19.08 -10.23 6.49
CA GLN A 34 -18.57 -11.48 5.92
C GLN A 34 -17.04 -11.45 5.95
N LEU A 35 -16.43 -12.36 6.72
CA LEU A 35 -14.99 -12.54 6.77
C LEU A 35 -14.46 -13.06 5.43
N VAL A 36 -13.22 -12.69 5.10
CA VAL A 36 -12.51 -13.25 3.95
C VAL A 36 -11.99 -14.63 4.36
N SER A 37 -12.34 -15.66 3.61
CA SER A 37 -11.87 -17.03 3.81
C SER A 37 -10.95 -17.46 2.66
N ARG A 38 -10.06 -18.41 2.92
CA ARG A 38 -9.23 -19.04 1.87
C ARG A 38 -10.11 -19.62 0.77
N THR A 39 -9.74 -19.33 -0.46
CA THR A 39 -10.45 -19.78 -1.68
C THR A 39 -9.98 -21.16 -2.13
N ASP A 40 -10.83 -21.85 -2.92
CA ASP A 40 -10.44 -23.11 -3.57
C ASP A 40 -9.38 -22.82 -4.64
N PRO A 41 -8.20 -23.47 -4.61
CA PRO A 41 -7.15 -23.32 -5.61
C PRO A 41 -7.59 -23.55 -7.06
N LYS A 42 -8.70 -24.27 -7.30
CA LYS A 42 -9.24 -24.54 -8.65
C LYS A 42 -10.21 -23.47 -9.15
N GLN A 43 -10.59 -22.52 -8.31
CA GLN A 43 -11.54 -21.48 -8.68
C GLN A 43 -10.87 -20.42 -9.57
N GLU A 44 -11.62 -19.89 -10.53
CA GLU A 44 -11.18 -18.74 -11.32
C GLU A 44 -11.00 -17.52 -10.41
N LEU A 45 -9.81 -16.90 -10.45
CA LEU A 45 -9.45 -15.80 -9.58
C LEU A 45 -9.62 -14.46 -10.32
N PRO A 46 -10.69 -13.69 -10.05
CA PRO A 46 -10.89 -12.40 -10.68
C PRO A 46 -9.88 -11.37 -10.15
N LEU A 47 -9.60 -10.33 -10.93
CA LEU A 47 -8.92 -9.15 -10.41
C LEU A 47 -9.82 -8.43 -9.39
N SER A 48 -9.23 -7.81 -8.37
CA SER A 48 -9.94 -6.80 -7.57
C SER A 48 -10.34 -5.61 -8.47
N TRP A 49 -11.31 -4.79 -8.05
CA TRP A 49 -11.71 -3.59 -8.82
C TRP A 49 -10.53 -2.65 -9.05
N ALA A 50 -9.67 -2.54 -8.04
CA ALA A 50 -8.47 -1.73 -8.11
C ALA A 50 -7.49 -2.32 -9.16
N GLN A 51 -7.23 -3.63 -9.13
CA GLN A 51 -6.37 -4.29 -10.12
C GLN A 51 -6.93 -4.16 -11.53
N GLN A 52 -8.25 -4.33 -11.71
CA GLN A 52 -8.90 -4.20 -13.02
C GLN A 52 -8.68 -2.83 -13.65
N ARG A 53 -8.75 -1.74 -12.85
CA ARG A 53 -8.41 -0.39 -13.32
C ARG A 53 -6.96 -0.29 -13.80
N LEU A 54 -6.00 -0.82 -13.04
CA LEU A 54 -4.57 -0.74 -13.42
C LEU A 54 -4.26 -1.62 -14.64
N TRP A 55 -4.85 -2.82 -14.70
CA TRP A 55 -4.75 -3.68 -15.86
C TRP A 55 -5.27 -2.98 -17.12
N PHE A 56 -6.45 -2.35 -17.03
CA PHE A 56 -7.03 -1.59 -18.14
C PHE A 56 -6.14 -0.41 -18.57
N LEU A 57 -5.61 0.38 -17.62
CA LEU A 57 -4.69 1.48 -17.93
C LEU A 57 -3.43 0.99 -18.65
N ALA A 58 -2.86 -0.14 -18.22
CA ALA A 58 -1.70 -0.74 -18.87
C ALA A 58 -2.00 -1.22 -20.30
N GLN A 59 -3.25 -1.61 -20.61
CA GLN A 59 -3.66 -1.97 -21.98
C GLN A 59 -3.92 -0.75 -22.87
N LEU A 60 -4.34 0.38 -22.29
CA LEU A 60 -4.66 1.60 -23.03
C LEU A 60 -3.41 2.37 -23.48
N ASP A 61 -2.42 2.42 -22.61
CA ASP A 61 -1.27 3.31 -22.78
C ASP A 61 -0.01 2.64 -22.23
N PRO A 62 0.94 2.24 -23.09
CA PRO A 62 2.21 1.66 -22.64
C PRO A 62 2.98 2.57 -21.67
N ALA A 63 2.86 3.90 -21.78
CA ALA A 63 3.50 4.83 -20.86
C ALA A 63 2.88 4.78 -19.45
N ALA A 64 1.61 4.35 -19.32
CA ALA A 64 0.98 4.14 -18.02
C ALA A 64 1.61 2.96 -17.28
N GLN A 65 2.13 1.95 -17.99
CA GLN A 65 2.68 0.74 -17.39
C GLN A 65 3.88 1.05 -16.48
N THR A 66 4.77 1.95 -16.91
CA THR A 66 5.95 2.35 -16.13
C THR A 66 5.62 3.41 -15.08
N ALA A 67 4.61 4.25 -15.34
CA ALA A 67 4.13 5.26 -14.40
C ALA A 67 3.54 4.69 -13.10
N TYR A 68 3.18 3.41 -13.07
CA TYR A 68 2.67 2.70 -11.91
C TYR A 68 3.70 1.75 -11.28
N HIS A 69 5.00 2.02 -11.46
CA HIS A 69 6.02 1.38 -10.64
C HIS A 69 6.05 1.97 -9.23
N VAL A 70 6.29 1.11 -8.24
CA VAL A 70 6.67 1.48 -6.89
C VAL A 70 8.12 1.04 -6.71
N SER A 71 9.03 2.01 -6.75
CA SER A 71 10.47 1.79 -6.76
C SER A 71 11.09 2.44 -5.52
N ASP A 72 11.84 1.67 -4.74
CA ASP A 72 12.50 2.11 -3.52
C ASP A 72 13.97 1.67 -3.48
N GLY A 73 14.81 2.51 -2.86
CA GLY A 73 16.22 2.23 -2.67
C GLY A 73 16.57 2.10 -1.19
N LEU A 74 17.06 0.94 -0.78
CA LEU A 74 17.56 0.68 0.58
C LEU A 74 19.09 0.82 0.61
N HIS A 75 19.59 1.57 1.59
CA HIS A 75 21.01 1.59 1.91
C HIS A 75 21.32 0.52 2.94
N LEU A 76 22.21 -0.41 2.60
CA LEU A 76 22.63 -1.48 3.51
C LEU A 76 24.10 -1.26 3.88
N HIS A 77 24.36 -1.25 5.19
CA HIS A 77 25.68 -1.04 5.75
C HIS A 77 26.10 -2.25 6.60
N GLY A 78 27.37 -2.66 6.47
CA GLY A 78 27.94 -3.77 7.21
C GLY A 78 28.17 -5.02 6.35
N VAL A 79 28.42 -6.15 7.02
CA VAL A 79 28.59 -7.45 6.37
C VAL A 79 27.23 -7.96 5.92
N LEU A 80 27.09 -8.22 4.60
CA LEU A 80 25.87 -8.75 4.02
C LEU A 80 26.03 -10.24 3.74
N ASP A 81 25.15 -11.05 4.32
CA ASP A 81 25.01 -12.47 4.02
C ASP A 81 24.09 -12.60 2.79
N LEU A 82 24.69 -12.62 1.60
CA LEU A 82 23.94 -12.68 0.35
C LEU A 82 23.06 -13.95 0.23
N PRO A 83 23.53 -15.17 0.59
CA PRO A 83 22.67 -16.35 0.67
C PRO A 83 21.44 -16.17 1.56
N ALA A 84 21.59 -15.60 2.76
CA ALA A 84 20.46 -15.35 3.64
C ALA A 84 19.49 -14.29 3.08
N LEU A 85 20.00 -13.26 2.40
CA LEU A 85 19.17 -12.27 1.71
C LEU A 85 18.35 -12.91 0.59
N ASN A 86 18.97 -13.74 -0.26
CA ASN A 86 18.28 -14.42 -1.34
C ASN A 86 17.19 -15.34 -0.79
N ALA A 87 17.51 -16.16 0.22
CA ALA A 87 16.55 -17.03 0.87
C ALA A 87 15.38 -16.25 1.49
N ALA A 88 15.65 -15.09 2.09
CA ALA A 88 14.61 -14.23 2.66
C ALA A 88 13.66 -13.68 1.58
N LEU A 89 14.21 -13.24 0.44
CA LEU A 89 13.44 -12.77 -0.71
C LEU A 89 12.61 -13.89 -1.35
N ASP A 90 13.20 -15.06 -1.58
CA ASP A 90 12.50 -16.25 -2.08
C ASP A 90 11.34 -16.64 -1.15
N ARG A 91 11.59 -16.59 0.17
CA ARG A 91 10.57 -16.90 1.15
C ARG A 91 9.41 -15.90 1.14
N LEU A 92 9.66 -14.61 0.88
CA LEU A 92 8.61 -13.61 0.69
C LEU A 92 7.74 -13.93 -0.53
N VAL A 93 8.34 -14.30 -1.65
CA VAL A 93 7.61 -14.71 -2.87
C VAL A 93 6.76 -15.96 -2.62
N ALA A 94 7.32 -16.94 -1.89
CA ALA A 94 6.58 -18.14 -1.49
C ALA A 94 5.38 -17.79 -0.58
N ARG A 95 5.59 -16.88 0.38
CA ARG A 95 4.64 -16.47 1.41
C ARG A 95 3.46 -15.67 0.86
N HIS A 96 3.72 -14.67 0.02
CA HIS A 96 2.71 -13.77 -0.55
C HIS A 96 2.40 -14.17 -1.98
N GLU A 97 1.25 -14.79 -2.20
CA GLU A 97 0.82 -15.26 -3.53
C GLU A 97 0.82 -14.14 -4.57
N ILE A 98 0.51 -12.90 -4.16
CA ILE A 98 0.46 -11.73 -5.04
C ILE A 98 1.81 -11.40 -5.67
N LEU A 99 2.94 -11.71 -5.01
CA LEU A 99 4.29 -11.44 -5.52
C LEU A 99 4.69 -12.37 -6.68
N ARG A 100 4.02 -13.52 -6.78
CA ARG A 100 4.15 -14.49 -7.88
C ARG A 100 2.89 -14.57 -8.73
N THR A 101 2.05 -13.54 -8.68
CA THR A 101 0.82 -13.48 -9.48
C THR A 101 1.06 -12.74 -10.79
N THR A 102 0.60 -13.35 -11.89
CA THR A 102 0.52 -12.75 -13.22
C THR A 102 -0.95 -12.52 -13.60
N PHE A 103 -1.19 -11.73 -14.64
CA PHE A 103 -2.54 -11.37 -15.10
C PHE A 103 -2.69 -11.72 -16.58
N ARG A 104 -3.68 -12.57 -16.90
CA ARG A 104 -3.94 -13.03 -18.26
C ARG A 104 -5.38 -12.80 -18.67
N LEU A 105 -5.59 -12.54 -19.95
CA LEU A 105 -6.91 -12.50 -20.55
C LEU A 105 -7.33 -13.93 -20.90
N ILE A 106 -8.38 -14.43 -20.27
CA ILE A 106 -8.95 -15.76 -20.51
C ILE A 106 -10.44 -15.55 -20.75
N ASP A 107 -10.94 -15.99 -21.91
CA ASP A 107 -12.33 -15.85 -22.33
C ASP A 107 -12.86 -14.40 -22.22
N GLY A 108 -12.01 -13.44 -22.63
CA GLY A 108 -12.33 -12.01 -22.60
C GLY A 108 -12.32 -11.37 -21.21
N GLN A 109 -11.91 -12.09 -20.17
CA GLN A 109 -11.80 -11.58 -18.80
C GLN A 109 -10.37 -11.66 -18.27
N ALA A 110 -9.88 -10.57 -17.69
CA ALA A 110 -8.60 -10.59 -16.99
C ALA A 110 -8.74 -11.43 -15.71
N ARG A 111 -7.76 -12.31 -15.48
CA ARG A 111 -7.71 -13.22 -14.32
C ARG A 111 -6.33 -13.24 -13.70
N GLN A 112 -6.29 -13.49 -12.39
CA GLN A 112 -5.06 -13.70 -11.63
C GLN A 112 -4.57 -15.14 -11.82
N ILE A 113 -3.31 -15.30 -12.18
CA ILE A 113 -2.63 -16.60 -12.30
C ILE A 113 -1.49 -16.63 -11.29
N ILE A 114 -1.68 -17.41 -10.24
CA ILE A 114 -0.70 -17.55 -9.16
C ILE A 114 0.35 -18.59 -9.58
N GLY A 115 1.61 -18.18 -9.72
CA GLY A 115 2.75 -19.07 -9.98
C GLY A 115 3.07 -19.98 -8.79
N PRO A 116 3.96 -20.97 -8.90
CA PRO A 116 4.25 -21.89 -7.81
C PRO A 116 5.08 -21.23 -6.67
N PRO A 117 5.04 -21.73 -5.42
CA PRO A 117 5.73 -21.10 -4.29
C PRO A 117 7.26 -21.06 -4.41
N ASP A 118 7.84 -21.90 -5.25
CA ASP A 118 9.28 -21.97 -5.57
C ASP A 118 9.67 -21.13 -6.80
N SER A 119 8.82 -20.18 -7.21
CA SER A 119 9.10 -19.26 -8.34
C SER A 119 10.42 -18.46 -8.17
N GLY A 120 10.91 -18.33 -6.94
CA GLY A 120 12.10 -17.54 -6.60
C GLY A 120 11.88 -16.03 -6.76
N PHE A 121 12.79 -15.26 -6.20
CA PHE A 121 12.83 -13.81 -6.36
C PHE A 121 13.80 -13.41 -7.47
N ALA A 122 13.39 -12.47 -8.33
CA ALA A 122 14.25 -11.92 -9.38
C ALA A 122 15.25 -10.89 -8.80
N LEU A 123 16.35 -11.39 -8.22
CA LEU A 123 17.46 -10.58 -7.72
C LEU A 123 18.64 -10.63 -8.70
N THR A 124 19.08 -9.45 -9.15
CA THR A 124 20.37 -9.32 -9.87
C THR A 124 21.39 -8.67 -8.96
N VAL A 125 22.64 -9.16 -8.97
CA VAL A 125 23.72 -8.64 -8.14
C VAL A 125 24.82 -8.05 -9.03
N HIS A 126 25.20 -6.81 -8.74
CA HIS A 126 26.27 -6.09 -9.44
C HIS A 126 27.35 -5.68 -8.45
N ASP A 127 28.61 -6.04 -8.73
CA ASP A 127 29.75 -5.54 -7.98
C ASP A 127 30.30 -4.27 -8.66
N LEU A 128 29.97 -3.11 -8.08
CA LEU A 128 30.46 -1.80 -8.51
C LEU A 128 31.63 -1.31 -7.67
N SER A 129 32.06 -2.08 -6.67
CA SER A 129 33.06 -1.65 -5.68
C SER A 129 34.45 -1.44 -6.27
N ARG A 130 34.72 -2.06 -7.42
CA ARG A 130 36.00 -1.95 -8.14
C ARG A 130 36.02 -0.83 -9.18
N LEU A 131 34.89 -0.17 -9.43
CA LEU A 131 34.82 0.92 -10.39
C LEU A 131 35.40 2.22 -9.81
N PRO A 132 36.01 3.08 -10.65
CA PRO A 132 36.28 4.47 -10.30
C PRO A 132 35.02 5.18 -9.79
N ALA A 133 35.19 6.21 -8.96
CA ALA A 133 34.05 6.86 -8.29
C ALA A 133 33.01 7.44 -9.27
N ALA A 134 33.45 8.07 -10.37
CA ALA A 134 32.58 8.62 -11.39
C ALA A 134 31.78 7.50 -12.11
N ASP A 135 32.46 6.43 -12.51
CA ASP A 135 31.83 5.29 -13.19
C ASP A 135 30.85 4.55 -12.28
N ARG A 136 31.17 4.45 -10.98
CA ARG A 136 30.27 3.87 -9.98
C ARG A 136 29.00 4.71 -9.81
N HIS A 137 29.11 6.04 -9.81
CA HIS A 137 27.95 6.92 -9.73
C HIS A 137 27.07 6.79 -10.98
N ALA A 138 27.67 6.85 -12.17
CA ALA A 138 26.96 6.66 -13.43
C ALA A 138 26.26 5.28 -13.51
N ALA A 139 26.91 4.21 -13.04
CA ALA A 139 26.33 2.88 -12.98
C ALA A 139 25.15 2.79 -11.99
N LEU A 140 25.24 3.47 -10.84
CA LEU A 140 24.15 3.56 -9.87
C LEU A 140 22.94 4.32 -10.44
N ASP A 141 23.18 5.43 -11.13
CA ASP A 141 22.12 6.22 -11.77
C ASP A 141 21.45 5.43 -12.90
N ALA A 142 22.25 4.75 -13.73
CA ALA A 142 21.75 3.89 -14.79
C ALA A 142 20.90 2.72 -14.24
N ALA A 143 21.34 2.07 -13.15
CA ALA A 143 20.56 1.02 -12.50
C ALA A 143 19.25 1.56 -11.90
N THR A 144 19.28 2.76 -11.32
CA THR A 144 18.09 3.43 -10.76
C THR A 144 17.08 3.78 -11.84
N GLU A 145 17.54 4.37 -12.94
CA GLU A 145 16.69 4.70 -14.10
C GLU A 145 16.14 3.43 -14.75
N TRP A 146 16.97 2.39 -14.86
CA TRP A 146 16.54 1.09 -15.37
C TRP A 146 15.39 0.54 -14.52
N GLU A 147 15.55 0.52 -13.19
CA GLU A 147 14.50 0.06 -12.28
C GLU A 147 13.22 0.87 -12.42
N ALA A 148 13.32 2.20 -12.54
CA ALA A 148 12.17 3.09 -12.68
C ALA A 148 11.43 2.90 -14.00
N THR A 149 12.12 2.56 -15.10
CA THR A 149 11.55 2.64 -16.45
C THR A 149 11.33 1.29 -17.14
N HIS A 150 11.96 0.20 -16.70
CA HIS A 150 11.81 -1.08 -17.39
C HIS A 150 10.44 -1.69 -17.13
N PRO A 151 9.60 -1.89 -18.16
CA PRO A 151 8.23 -2.34 -17.96
C PRO A 151 8.18 -3.77 -17.41
N PHE A 152 7.10 -4.08 -16.70
CA PHE A 152 6.77 -5.45 -16.30
C PHE A 152 5.77 -6.07 -17.25
N ASP A 153 6.03 -7.27 -17.77
CA ASP A 153 5.04 -8.04 -18.51
C ASP A 153 4.05 -8.71 -17.55
N PHE A 154 2.79 -8.32 -17.61
CA PHE A 154 1.73 -8.87 -16.76
C PHE A 154 1.44 -10.34 -17.04
N GLY A 155 1.62 -10.83 -18.27
CA GLY A 155 1.29 -12.20 -18.64
C GLY A 155 2.32 -13.23 -18.19
N THR A 156 3.58 -12.82 -18.10
CA THR A 156 4.72 -13.71 -17.81
C THR A 156 5.39 -13.42 -16.47
N GLY A 157 5.40 -12.16 -16.02
CA GLY A 157 6.01 -11.74 -14.77
C GLY A 157 7.54 -11.98 -14.72
N PRO A 158 8.15 -11.96 -13.52
CA PRO A 158 7.55 -11.54 -12.25
C PRO A 158 7.24 -10.05 -12.24
N LEU A 159 6.34 -9.61 -11.35
CA LEU A 159 5.92 -8.19 -11.22
C LEU A 159 6.63 -7.46 -10.09
N ILE A 160 7.68 -8.09 -9.57
CA ILE A 160 8.61 -7.59 -8.55
C ILE A 160 10.02 -8.06 -8.93
N ARG A 161 11.01 -7.18 -8.77
CA ARG A 161 12.42 -7.45 -9.02
C ARG A 161 13.31 -6.57 -8.15
N ALA A 162 14.58 -6.94 -8.01
CA ALA A 162 15.54 -6.07 -7.37
C ALA A 162 16.94 -6.17 -7.99
N GLN A 163 17.69 -5.09 -7.82
CA GLN A 163 19.13 -5.04 -8.05
C GLN A 163 19.87 -4.75 -6.75
N LEU A 164 20.82 -5.62 -6.40
CA LEU A 164 21.76 -5.38 -5.31
C LEU A 164 23.09 -4.89 -5.90
N LEU A 165 23.45 -3.65 -5.60
CA LEU A 165 24.67 -3.00 -6.05
C LEU A 165 25.67 -2.95 -4.88
N LYS A 166 26.76 -3.70 -4.95
CA LYS A 166 27.88 -3.57 -3.99
C LYS A 166 28.69 -2.34 -4.36
N LEU A 167 28.75 -1.36 -3.46
CA LEU A 167 29.44 -0.08 -3.66
C LEU A 167 30.81 -0.04 -2.99
N ALA A 168 30.97 -0.77 -1.89
CA ALA A 168 32.22 -1.02 -1.16
C ALA A 168 32.09 -2.32 -0.36
N ASP A 169 33.11 -2.73 0.39
CA ASP A 169 33.08 -4.01 1.14
C ASP A 169 31.94 -4.13 2.15
N HIS A 170 31.45 -3.02 2.67
CA HIS A 170 30.36 -2.96 3.64
C HIS A 170 29.27 -1.94 3.27
N GLN A 171 29.15 -1.63 1.99
CA GLN A 171 28.17 -0.66 1.49
C GLN A 171 27.47 -1.23 0.28
N TYR A 172 26.15 -1.35 0.37
CA TYR A 172 25.32 -1.85 -0.71
C TYR A 172 24.10 -0.95 -0.91
N ARG A 173 23.60 -0.93 -2.14
CA ARG A 173 22.30 -0.38 -2.48
C ARG A 173 21.41 -1.51 -2.98
N LEU A 174 20.29 -1.75 -2.32
CA LEU A 174 19.25 -2.64 -2.84
C LEU A 174 18.15 -1.78 -3.45
N LEU A 175 18.03 -1.80 -4.77
CA LEU A 175 16.93 -1.19 -5.51
C LEU A 175 15.83 -2.24 -5.66
N LEU A 176 14.64 -1.96 -5.15
CA LEU A 176 13.49 -2.85 -5.19
C LEU A 176 12.37 -2.18 -5.98
N THR A 177 11.87 -2.85 -7.01
CA THR A 177 10.79 -2.34 -7.85
C THR A 177 9.68 -3.36 -7.98
N GLN A 178 8.45 -2.89 -7.89
CA GLN A 178 7.24 -3.69 -8.04
C GLN A 178 6.15 -2.88 -8.74
N HIS A 179 5.33 -3.54 -9.56
CA HIS A 179 4.20 -2.85 -10.18
C HIS A 179 3.08 -2.62 -9.16
N HIS A 180 2.48 -1.43 -9.14
CA HIS A 180 1.40 -1.04 -8.21
C HIS A 180 0.13 -1.92 -8.33
N ILE A 181 0.06 -2.84 -9.30
CA ILE A 181 -1.02 -3.83 -9.42
C ILE A 181 -0.90 -4.94 -8.36
N ILE A 182 0.30 -5.22 -7.86
CA ILE A 182 0.57 -6.23 -6.83
C ILE A 182 0.88 -5.64 -5.45
N THR A 183 0.99 -4.30 -5.33
CA THR A 183 1.44 -3.65 -4.09
C THR A 183 0.74 -2.31 -3.83
N ASP A 184 0.90 -1.79 -2.61
CA ASP A 184 0.62 -0.42 -2.24
C ASP A 184 1.58 0.10 -1.15
N GLY A 185 1.46 1.38 -0.78
CA GLY A 185 2.34 2.01 0.21
C GLY A 185 2.24 1.39 1.63
N TRP A 186 1.12 0.74 1.97
CA TRP A 186 1.00 0.02 3.25
C TRP A 186 1.77 -1.29 3.20
N SER A 187 1.62 -2.01 2.08
CA SER A 187 2.25 -3.30 1.83
C SER A 187 3.77 -3.24 1.79
N LEU A 188 4.32 -2.12 1.32
CA LEU A 188 5.77 -1.91 1.33
C LEU A 188 6.35 -2.04 2.75
N ASN A 189 5.71 -1.46 3.76
CA ASN A 189 6.16 -1.57 5.15
C ASN A 189 6.08 -3.00 5.69
N ILE A 190 5.05 -3.76 5.28
CA ILE A 190 4.92 -5.19 5.63
C ILE A 190 6.07 -5.97 5.03
N LEU A 191 6.32 -5.79 3.72
CA LEU A 191 7.37 -6.48 2.99
C LEU A 191 8.76 -6.20 3.56
N LEU A 192 9.08 -4.95 3.87
CA LEU A 192 10.36 -4.57 4.49
C LEU A 192 10.52 -5.16 5.90
N HIS A 193 9.46 -5.15 6.72
CA HIS A 193 9.49 -5.73 8.06
C HIS A 193 9.68 -7.25 8.02
N GLU A 194 8.97 -7.94 7.14
CA GLU A 194 9.10 -9.38 6.96
C GLU A 194 10.46 -9.75 6.36
N LEU A 195 10.98 -8.98 5.39
CA LEU A 195 12.34 -9.14 4.86
C LEU A 195 13.38 -9.09 5.98
N ALA A 196 13.33 -8.06 6.83
CA ALA A 196 14.25 -7.92 7.96
C ALA A 196 14.13 -9.06 8.97
N THR A 197 12.91 -9.57 9.18
CA THR A 197 12.65 -10.69 10.09
C THR A 197 13.21 -12.00 9.55
N LEU A 198 12.96 -12.29 8.28
CA LEU A 198 13.45 -13.48 7.58
C LEU A 198 14.97 -13.48 7.44
N TYR A 199 15.54 -12.35 7.01
CA TYR A 199 16.99 -12.19 6.88
C TYR A 199 17.71 -12.47 8.20
N ARG A 200 17.23 -11.91 9.32
CA ARG A 200 17.78 -12.17 10.65
C ARG A 200 17.67 -13.64 11.07
N ALA A 201 16.58 -14.32 10.76
CA ALA A 201 16.44 -15.75 11.07
C ALA A 201 17.44 -16.58 10.24
N PHE A 202 17.51 -16.34 8.92
CA PHE A 202 18.32 -17.13 8.01
C PHE A 202 19.82 -16.90 8.19
N THR A 203 20.27 -15.68 8.52
CA THR A 203 21.66 -15.42 8.93
C THR A 203 22.08 -16.20 10.18
N GLN A 204 21.12 -16.63 11.01
CA GLN A 204 21.36 -17.42 12.22
C GLN A 204 21.09 -18.92 12.00
N GLY A 205 20.81 -19.35 10.76
CA GLY A 205 20.42 -20.72 10.44
C GLY A 205 19.09 -21.15 11.07
N GLN A 206 18.24 -20.19 11.48
CA GLN A 206 16.93 -20.47 12.07
C GLN A 206 15.87 -20.63 10.99
N PRO A 207 14.79 -21.41 11.24
CA PRO A 207 13.68 -21.54 10.30
C PRO A 207 12.87 -20.23 10.18
N ASP A 208 11.95 -20.18 9.21
CA ASP A 208 11.00 -19.08 9.06
C ASP A 208 10.18 -18.87 10.35
N PRO A 209 10.29 -17.71 11.03
CA PRO A 209 9.57 -17.44 12.27
C PRO A 209 8.17 -16.86 12.03
N LEU A 210 7.78 -16.58 10.79
CA LEU A 210 6.52 -15.90 10.48
C LEU A 210 5.35 -16.89 10.49
N PRO A 211 4.25 -16.61 11.21
CA PRO A 211 3.07 -17.47 11.19
C PRO A 211 2.44 -17.48 9.80
N PRO A 212 1.70 -18.55 9.42
CA PRO A 212 1.02 -18.61 8.13
C PRO A 212 0.03 -17.45 7.96
N LEU A 213 -0.10 -16.96 6.73
CA LEU A 213 -1.06 -15.91 6.42
C LEU A 213 -2.49 -16.49 6.43
N PRO A 214 -3.42 -15.90 7.20
CA PRO A 214 -4.80 -16.37 7.25
C PRO A 214 -5.55 -16.11 5.94
N VAL A 215 -5.12 -15.10 5.18
CA VAL A 215 -5.76 -14.61 3.94
C VAL A 215 -4.68 -14.21 2.95
N GLN A 216 -4.91 -14.47 1.67
CA GLN A 216 -4.11 -13.99 0.54
C GLN A 216 -4.89 -12.97 -0.29
N TYR A 217 -4.19 -12.24 -1.16
CA TYR A 217 -4.83 -11.20 -1.95
C TYR A 217 -5.93 -11.72 -2.89
N ALA A 218 -5.75 -12.93 -3.43
CA ALA A 218 -6.75 -13.57 -4.28
C ALA A 218 -8.07 -13.80 -3.54
N ASP A 219 -7.99 -14.19 -2.26
CA ASP A 219 -9.16 -14.35 -1.40
C ASP A 219 -9.89 -13.01 -1.20
N TYR A 220 -9.13 -11.94 -0.95
CA TYR A 220 -9.67 -10.58 -0.84
C TYR A 220 -10.35 -10.14 -2.14
N ALA A 221 -9.73 -10.38 -3.29
CA ALA A 221 -10.28 -10.02 -4.59
C ALA A 221 -11.59 -10.74 -4.87
N LEU A 222 -11.67 -12.05 -4.58
CA LEU A 222 -12.89 -12.82 -4.73
C LEU A 222 -13.99 -12.34 -3.77
N TRP A 223 -13.66 -12.18 -2.49
CA TRP A 223 -14.58 -11.64 -1.50
C TRP A 223 -15.13 -10.27 -1.92
N GLN A 224 -14.28 -9.37 -2.41
CA GLN A 224 -14.69 -8.04 -2.86
C GLN A 224 -15.70 -8.13 -4.01
N ARG A 225 -15.50 -9.05 -4.97
CA ARG A 225 -16.42 -9.27 -6.09
C ARG A 225 -17.76 -9.82 -5.63
N GLN A 226 -17.75 -10.75 -4.68
CA GLN A 226 -18.96 -11.36 -4.13
C GLN A 226 -19.75 -10.43 -3.21
N TRP A 227 -19.06 -9.56 -2.47
CA TRP A 227 -19.69 -8.61 -1.56
C TRP A 227 -20.25 -7.39 -2.31
N LEU A 228 -19.48 -6.83 -3.25
CA LEU A 228 -19.84 -5.62 -3.98
C LEU A 228 -20.65 -5.92 -5.25
N GLN A 229 -21.80 -6.56 -5.07
CA GLN A 229 -22.76 -6.88 -6.14
C GLN A 229 -24.21 -6.66 -5.67
N GLY A 230 -25.17 -6.80 -6.59
CA GLY A 230 -26.61 -6.68 -6.30
C GLY A 230 -26.98 -5.39 -5.57
N THR A 231 -27.76 -5.51 -4.49
CA THR A 231 -28.26 -4.37 -3.71
C THR A 231 -27.14 -3.53 -3.09
N VAL A 232 -26.03 -4.15 -2.66
CA VAL A 232 -24.89 -3.42 -2.08
C VAL A 232 -24.27 -2.52 -3.12
N LEU A 233 -23.99 -3.05 -4.32
CA LEU A 233 -23.45 -2.27 -5.43
C LEU A 233 -24.40 -1.15 -5.85
N ALA A 234 -25.69 -1.45 -6.01
CA ALA A 234 -26.71 -0.45 -6.38
C ALA A 234 -26.76 0.71 -5.37
N THR A 235 -26.77 0.39 -4.08
CA THR A 235 -26.79 1.40 -3.01
C THR A 235 -25.55 2.29 -3.03
N GLN A 236 -24.36 1.70 -3.22
CA GLN A 236 -23.10 2.45 -3.32
C GLN A 236 -23.08 3.34 -4.58
N LEU A 237 -23.52 2.83 -5.72
CA LEU A 237 -23.60 3.61 -6.96
C LEU A 237 -24.56 4.79 -6.83
N ASP A 238 -25.74 4.58 -6.26
CA ASP A 238 -26.72 5.66 -6.08
C ASP A 238 -26.23 6.74 -5.11
N PHE A 239 -25.52 6.34 -4.06
CA PHE A 239 -24.83 7.28 -3.19
C PHE A 239 -23.83 8.13 -3.98
N TRP A 240 -22.90 7.51 -4.72
CA TRP A 240 -21.85 8.24 -5.45
C TRP A 240 -22.41 9.09 -6.58
N ARG A 241 -23.44 8.63 -7.30
CA ARG A 241 -24.14 9.42 -8.32
C ARG A 241 -24.73 10.69 -7.75
N ARG A 242 -25.38 10.61 -6.58
CA ARG A 242 -25.91 11.79 -5.88
C ARG A 242 -24.81 12.68 -5.35
N ALA A 243 -23.80 12.10 -4.71
CA ALA A 243 -22.71 12.86 -4.11
C ALA A 243 -21.88 13.62 -5.15
N LEU A 244 -21.60 12.98 -6.29
CA LEU A 244 -20.84 13.56 -7.42
C LEU A 244 -21.75 14.31 -8.41
N HIS A 245 -23.03 14.49 -8.10
CA HIS A 245 -23.93 15.23 -8.99
C HIS A 245 -23.43 16.68 -9.14
N GLY A 246 -23.20 17.11 -10.38
CA GLY A 246 -22.66 18.43 -10.68
C GLY A 246 -21.18 18.62 -10.33
N ALA A 247 -20.47 17.56 -9.90
CA ALA A 247 -19.03 17.64 -9.73
C ALA A 247 -18.35 17.86 -11.09
N PRO A 248 -17.39 18.78 -11.20
CA PRO A 248 -16.69 18.99 -12.45
C PRO A 248 -15.89 17.74 -12.82
N ALA A 249 -15.95 17.34 -14.08
CA ALA A 249 -15.14 16.22 -14.60
C ALA A 249 -13.63 16.49 -14.47
N LEU A 250 -13.25 17.77 -14.41
CA LEU A 250 -11.87 18.22 -14.28
C LEU A 250 -11.77 19.31 -13.22
N LEU A 251 -10.86 19.13 -12.26
CA LEU A 251 -10.49 20.19 -11.33
C LEU A 251 -9.59 21.21 -12.05
N ALA A 252 -10.03 22.46 -12.12
CA ALA A 252 -9.24 23.55 -12.66
C ALA A 252 -8.20 24.00 -11.62
N LEU A 253 -6.95 23.56 -11.82
CA LEU A 253 -5.79 24.05 -11.08
C LEU A 253 -5.07 25.12 -11.91
N PRO A 254 -4.40 26.10 -11.28
CA PRO A 254 -3.57 27.06 -12.00
C PRO A 254 -2.34 26.33 -12.55
N THR A 255 -2.41 25.88 -13.80
CA THR A 255 -1.31 25.20 -14.48
C THR A 255 -0.54 26.18 -15.36
N ASP A 256 0.78 26.01 -15.42
CA ASP A 256 1.65 26.84 -16.28
C ASP A 256 1.43 26.56 -17.78
N HIS A 257 0.91 25.38 -18.11
CA HIS A 257 0.67 24.92 -19.47
C HIS A 257 -0.73 24.31 -19.63
N ALA A 258 -1.23 24.29 -20.87
CA ALA A 258 -2.45 23.58 -21.22
C ALA A 258 -2.29 22.06 -21.04
N ARG A 259 -3.37 21.38 -20.63
CA ARG A 259 -3.38 19.92 -20.49
C ARG A 259 -3.27 19.26 -21.89
N PRO A 260 -2.28 18.40 -22.15
CA PRO A 260 -2.19 17.66 -23.41
C PRO A 260 -3.25 16.56 -23.49
N ALA A 261 -3.61 16.16 -24.72
CA ALA A 261 -4.56 15.07 -24.96
C ALA A 261 -4.02 13.69 -24.52
N VAL A 262 -2.70 13.51 -24.57
CA VAL A 262 -1.99 12.31 -24.10
C VAL A 262 -1.11 12.69 -22.92
N GLN A 263 -1.24 11.96 -21.82
CA GLN A 263 -0.47 12.21 -20.60
C GLN A 263 0.97 11.68 -20.76
N SER A 264 1.97 12.46 -20.36
CA SER A 264 3.39 12.05 -20.41
C SER A 264 3.85 11.26 -19.17
N TYR A 265 3.05 11.25 -18.10
CA TYR A 265 3.32 10.66 -16.77
C TYR A 265 4.55 11.16 -16.03
N ARG A 266 5.39 11.99 -16.67
CA ARG A 266 6.48 12.72 -16.01
C ARG A 266 5.94 13.52 -14.83
N GLY A 267 6.55 13.30 -13.66
CA GLY A 267 6.26 14.01 -12.43
C GLY A 267 7.56 14.35 -11.72
N ASP A 268 7.50 15.35 -10.84
CA ASP A 268 8.58 15.75 -9.97
C ASP A 268 8.04 15.97 -8.55
N GLN A 269 8.90 16.03 -7.56
CA GLN A 269 8.54 16.18 -6.15
C GLN A 269 9.19 17.42 -5.57
N VAL A 270 8.38 18.29 -4.96
CA VAL A 270 8.86 19.42 -4.16
C VAL A 270 8.73 19.03 -2.68
N PRO A 271 9.84 18.81 -1.95
CA PRO A 271 9.77 18.44 -0.55
C PRO A 271 9.26 19.61 0.28
N VAL A 272 8.25 19.35 1.11
CA VAL A 272 7.72 20.32 2.08
C VAL A 272 7.95 19.78 3.48
N THR A 273 8.65 20.55 4.31
CA THR A 273 8.93 20.19 5.70
C THR A 273 8.10 21.05 6.65
N LEU A 274 7.32 20.41 7.51
CA LEU A 274 6.60 21.10 8.58
C LEU A 274 7.49 21.18 9.82
N ALA A 275 7.68 22.38 10.35
CA ALA A 275 8.51 22.60 11.53
C ALA A 275 7.99 21.80 12.75
N PRO A 276 8.87 21.26 13.63
CA PRO A 276 8.43 20.47 14.77
C PRO A 276 7.35 21.12 15.66
N PRO A 277 7.38 22.44 15.94
CA PRO A 277 6.31 23.10 16.69
C PRO A 277 4.95 23.03 16.00
N LEU A 278 4.91 23.17 14.66
CA LEU A 278 3.69 23.07 13.87
C LEU A 278 3.15 21.63 13.89
N VAL A 279 4.03 20.64 13.76
CA VAL A 279 3.63 19.22 13.87
C VAL A 279 3.04 18.91 15.25
N ALA A 280 3.63 19.46 16.33
CA ALA A 280 3.09 19.30 17.67
C ALA A 280 1.71 19.97 17.82
N ALA A 281 1.55 21.19 17.29
CA ALA A 281 0.27 21.89 17.30
C ALA A 281 -0.82 21.12 16.54
N LEU A 282 -0.51 20.57 15.36
CA LEU A 282 -1.43 19.75 14.58
C LEU A 282 -1.85 18.48 15.32
N LYS A 283 -0.91 17.78 15.97
CA LYS A 283 -1.20 16.58 16.78
C LYS A 283 -2.07 16.88 18.00
N ASN A 284 -1.92 18.07 18.59
CA ASN A 284 -2.64 18.49 19.78
C ASN A 284 -4.00 19.13 19.49
N ARG A 285 -4.33 19.38 18.22
CA ARG A 285 -5.64 19.90 17.82
C ARG A 285 -6.67 18.80 18.05
N GLN A 286 -7.48 18.93 19.11
CA GLN A 286 -8.68 18.11 19.23
C GLN A 286 -9.67 18.58 18.16
N PRO A 287 -10.23 17.66 17.36
CA PRO A 287 -11.29 18.04 16.44
C PRO A 287 -12.47 18.59 17.24
N ALA A 288 -13.05 19.71 16.77
CA ALA A 288 -14.22 20.31 17.40
C ALA A 288 -15.32 19.25 17.60
N ALA A 289 -15.98 19.31 18.77
CA ALA A 289 -16.89 18.29 19.31
C ALA A 289 -17.68 17.52 18.23
N GLY A 290 -17.44 16.21 18.14
CA GLY A 290 -18.11 15.31 17.18
C GLY A 290 -17.22 14.21 16.57
N HIS A 291 -15.91 14.27 16.82
CA HIS A 291 -14.92 13.43 16.13
C HIS A 291 -14.23 12.46 17.08
N HIS A 292 -14.49 11.17 16.90
CA HIS A 292 -13.74 10.10 17.57
C HIS A 292 -12.37 9.93 16.92
N PRO A 293 -11.30 9.66 17.68
CA PRO A 293 -9.96 9.50 17.14
C PRO A 293 -9.90 8.19 16.34
N VAL A 294 -10.00 8.30 15.02
CA VAL A 294 -9.52 7.30 14.08
C VAL A 294 -8.24 7.89 13.50
N TYR A 295 -7.13 7.15 13.64
CA TYR A 295 -5.87 7.53 13.02
C TYR A 295 -6.06 7.56 11.50
N ASP A 296 -6.07 8.76 10.91
CA ASP A 296 -6.23 9.02 9.49
C ASP A 296 -5.06 9.89 8.98
N PRO A 297 -4.28 9.44 7.98
CA PRO A 297 -3.27 10.26 7.33
C PRO A 297 -3.81 11.55 6.69
N ALA A 298 -5.11 11.64 6.40
CA ALA A 298 -5.77 12.80 5.80
C ALA A 298 -5.91 14.01 6.76
N ASP A 299 -5.81 13.80 8.08
CA ASP A 299 -5.83 14.90 9.08
C ASP A 299 -4.61 15.85 8.95
N ARG A 300 -3.61 15.52 8.11
CA ARG A 300 -2.43 16.37 7.86
C ARG A 300 -2.67 17.52 6.88
N LEU A 301 -3.78 17.55 6.13
CA LEU A 301 -4.02 18.59 5.12
C LEU A 301 -4.90 19.76 5.58
N GLY A 302 -5.43 19.74 6.81
CA GLY A 302 -6.40 20.72 7.29
C GLY A 302 -5.90 22.16 7.53
N ASP A 303 -4.65 22.51 7.20
CA ASP A 303 -4.17 23.89 7.43
C ASP A 303 -3.08 24.40 6.46
N PHE A 304 -3.20 24.12 5.16
CA PHE A 304 -2.50 24.92 4.14
C PHE A 304 -3.25 26.25 3.93
N THR A 305 -2.98 27.24 4.78
CA THR A 305 -3.49 28.62 4.64
C THR A 305 -2.33 29.63 4.51
N GLY A 306 -1.59 29.55 3.40
CA GLY A 306 -0.64 30.57 2.89
C GLY A 306 -1.09 31.09 1.51
N PRO A 307 -0.51 32.17 0.94
CA PRO A 307 -1.21 33.24 0.23
C PRO A 307 -1.66 32.86 -1.18
N VAL A 308 -2.59 31.92 -1.29
CA VAL A 308 -3.44 31.73 -2.46
C VAL A 308 -4.82 32.22 -2.05
N LYS A 309 -5.32 33.26 -2.73
CA LYS A 309 -6.68 33.80 -2.53
C LYS A 309 -7.68 32.64 -2.47
N ARG A 310 -8.39 32.50 -1.36
CA ARG A 310 -9.42 31.47 -1.14
C ARG A 310 -10.45 31.50 -2.29
N PRO A 311 -10.58 30.43 -3.09
CA PRO A 311 -11.80 30.22 -3.87
C PRO A 311 -12.92 29.90 -2.88
N ALA A 312 -14.12 30.43 -3.13
CA ALA A 312 -15.24 30.34 -2.19
C ALA A 312 -15.62 28.87 -1.87
N GLY A 313 -15.53 28.52 -0.58
CA GLY A 313 -16.28 27.42 0.03
C GLY A 313 -15.52 26.11 0.25
N TYR A 314 -14.62 26.02 1.22
CA TYR A 314 -14.11 24.74 1.71
C TYR A 314 -14.03 24.70 3.25
N ARG A 315 -14.52 23.60 3.84
CA ARG A 315 -14.32 23.14 5.24
C ARG A 315 -14.34 21.59 5.25
N ASP A 316 -13.68 21.00 6.24
CA ASP A 316 -13.17 19.61 6.31
C ASP A 316 -14.20 18.47 6.37
N TRP A 317 -13.76 17.24 6.04
CA TRP A 317 -14.51 15.98 6.20
C TRP A 317 -13.62 14.77 6.55
N HIS A 318 -14.21 13.81 7.30
CA HIS A 318 -13.60 12.57 7.78
C HIS A 318 -14.17 11.29 7.14
N PRO A 319 -13.32 10.35 6.67
CA PRO A 319 -13.75 9.02 6.26
C PRO A 319 -14.09 8.11 7.45
N ARG A 320 -15.19 7.36 7.33
CA ARG A 320 -15.50 6.20 8.19
C ARG A 320 -15.27 4.91 7.43
N GLY A 321 -14.21 4.19 7.78
CA GLY A 321 -13.98 2.80 7.37
C GLY A 321 -12.70 2.26 7.99
N LYS A 322 -12.80 1.25 8.86
CA LYS A 322 -11.65 0.44 9.28
C LYS A 322 -11.59 -0.78 8.36
N PRO A 323 -10.43 -1.10 7.74
CA PRO A 323 -10.23 -2.43 7.16
C PRO A 323 -10.35 -3.51 8.25
N ALA A 324 -10.84 -4.69 7.89
CA ALA A 324 -10.82 -5.84 8.79
C ALA A 324 -9.36 -6.14 9.21
N ALA A 325 -9.13 -6.44 10.49
CA ALA A 325 -7.79 -6.63 11.07
C ALA A 325 -6.96 -7.73 10.37
N GLN A 326 -7.60 -8.64 9.64
CA GLN A 326 -6.98 -9.73 8.89
C GLN A 326 -6.23 -9.26 7.63
N CYS A 327 -6.66 -8.17 6.99
CA CYS A 327 -6.05 -7.65 5.77
C CYS A 327 -4.72 -6.90 6.02
N VAL A 328 -4.41 -6.55 7.28
CA VAL A 328 -3.28 -5.68 7.68
C VAL A 328 -1.92 -6.40 7.67
N ARG A 329 -1.90 -7.73 7.54
CA ARG A 329 -0.67 -8.55 7.62
C ARG A 329 -0.18 -9.14 6.30
N ALA A 330 -0.91 -8.95 5.20
CA ALA A 330 -0.53 -9.46 3.89
C ALA A 330 -0.16 -8.31 2.96
N VAL A 331 0.84 -8.54 2.09
CA VAL A 331 1.13 -7.63 0.97
C VAL A 331 -0.09 -7.66 0.06
N ASN A 332 -0.80 -6.54 0.01
CA ASN A 332 -2.11 -6.43 -0.59
C ASN A 332 -2.30 -5.01 -1.13
N ARG A 333 -2.83 -4.85 -2.34
CA ARG A 333 -3.37 -3.55 -2.74
C ARG A 333 -4.76 -3.32 -2.16
N LEU A 334 -4.82 -2.62 -1.02
CA LEU A 334 -6.06 -2.26 -0.33
C LEU A 334 -6.47 -0.79 -0.57
N LEU A 335 -5.60 0.03 -1.17
CA LEU A 335 -5.91 1.43 -1.46
C LEU A 335 -7.12 1.59 -2.40
N CYS A 336 -8.22 2.07 -1.83
CA CYS A 336 -9.37 2.61 -2.54
C CYS A 336 -9.20 4.12 -2.72
N GLN A 337 -9.47 4.65 -3.93
CA GLN A 337 -9.53 6.09 -4.17
C GLN A 337 -10.94 6.59 -3.82
N TYR A 338 -11.02 7.61 -2.96
CA TYR A 338 -12.28 8.26 -2.60
C TYR A 338 -12.27 9.72 -3.07
N PRO A 339 -13.22 10.14 -3.92
CA PRO A 339 -13.37 11.56 -4.24
C PRO A 339 -13.94 12.31 -3.03
N GLY A 340 -13.27 13.38 -2.61
CA GLY A 340 -13.74 14.25 -1.52
C GLY A 340 -14.86 15.17 -2.01
N LEU A 341 -16.00 15.17 -1.33
CA LEU A 341 -17.16 16.01 -1.64
C LEU A 341 -17.78 16.60 -0.36
N LYS A 342 -18.35 17.80 -0.49
CA LYS A 342 -19.02 18.53 0.60
C LYS A 342 -20.26 17.78 1.11
N GLY A 343 -20.39 17.65 2.43
CA GLY A 343 -21.65 17.34 3.07
C GLY A 343 -22.55 18.58 3.17
N HIS A 344 -23.75 18.53 2.58
CA HIS A 344 -24.82 19.47 2.92
C HIS A 344 -25.38 19.15 4.30
N ALA A 345 -25.09 19.99 5.29
CA ALA A 345 -25.93 20.13 6.46
C ALA A 345 -26.90 21.29 6.21
N GLY A 346 -28.15 20.98 5.84
CA GLY A 346 -29.28 21.84 6.19
C GLY A 346 -29.71 21.49 7.61
N ARG A 347 -30.17 22.38 8.48
CA ARG A 347 -30.57 23.79 8.37
C ARG A 347 -29.91 24.60 9.48
#